data_AF-A0A5C6AWH9-F1
#
_entry.id   AF-A0A5C6AWH9-F1
#
_cell.length_a   1.000
_cell.length_b   1.000
_cell.length_c   1.000
_cell.angle_alpha   90.00
_cell.angle_beta   90.00
_cell.angle_gamma   90.00
#
_symmetry.space_group_name_H-M   'P 1'
#
loop_
_entity.id
_entity.type
_entity.pdbx_description
1 polymer ?
#
loop_
_entity_poly.entity_id
_entity_poly.type
_entity_poly.pdbx_seq_one_letter_code
_entity_poly.pdbx_strand_id
1 'polypeptide(L)'
;MDSWFRPIVNESFSQLEVAYRQAHGGQLPNPLPLEMYCHTLTDPSILSQDLIAKGFHTLTLFGLHTPAKLFDTDDQGIKKLAKERALSSLNEFLLDPIESVLAPCSDGSLAIEVKSPLDLEQEIALPRGNIFHRDLDFPFLDDHDLVLIETRSVSEGYIQRT
;
A
#
# COMPACT_ATOMS: atom_id res chain seq x y z
N MET A 1 -21.15 -15.79 8.47
CA MET A 1 -19.76 -15.33 8.28
C MET A 1 -19.67 -13.96 8.89
N ASP A 2 -19.01 -13.88 10.03
CA ASP A 2 -19.02 -12.72 10.91
C ASP A 2 -18.38 -11.51 10.26
N SER A 3 -19.05 -10.37 10.35
CA SER A 3 -18.69 -9.08 9.74
C SER A 3 -17.48 -8.38 10.35
N TRP A 4 -16.62 -9.11 11.07
CA TRP A 4 -15.60 -8.52 11.95
C TRP A 4 -14.21 -8.46 11.33
N PHE A 5 -13.89 -9.31 10.34
CA PHE A 5 -12.58 -9.26 9.68
C PHE A 5 -12.68 -8.51 8.35
N ARG A 6 -12.24 -7.25 8.35
CA ARG A 6 -12.05 -6.47 7.13
C ARG A 6 -10.57 -6.51 6.76
N PRO A 7 -10.19 -7.16 5.64
CA PRO A 7 -8.80 -7.20 5.21
C PRO A 7 -8.29 -5.85 4.66
N ILE A 8 -9.16 -4.85 4.60
CA ILE A 8 -8.91 -3.51 4.08
C ILE A 8 -8.98 -2.49 5.21
N VAL A 9 -7.97 -1.63 5.29
CA VAL A 9 -7.79 -0.62 6.34
C VAL A 9 -7.70 0.75 5.69
N ASN A 10 -8.56 1.69 6.11
CA ASN A 10 -8.59 3.06 5.60
C ASN A 10 -8.85 3.19 4.08
N GLU A 11 -9.66 2.30 3.52
CA GLU A 11 -9.95 2.22 2.08
C GLU A 11 -11.37 2.69 1.68
N SER A 12 -12.08 3.45 2.53
CA SER A 12 -13.30 4.11 2.03
C SER A 12 -12.94 5.10 0.92
N PHE A 13 -13.87 5.37 0.00
CA PHE A 13 -13.64 6.30 -1.11
C PHE A 13 -13.02 7.63 -0.65
N SER A 14 -13.58 8.24 0.40
CA SER A 14 -13.07 9.50 0.95
C SER A 14 -11.67 9.38 1.54
N GLN A 15 -11.33 8.23 2.14
CA GLN A 15 -9.99 7.99 2.69
C GLN A 15 -8.96 7.80 1.57
N LEU A 16 -9.32 7.04 0.52
CA LEU A 16 -8.47 6.90 -0.66
C LEU A 16 -8.28 8.21 -1.41
N GLU A 17 -9.33 9.03 -1.54
CA GLU A 17 -9.21 10.34 -2.16
C GLU A 17 -8.24 11.26 -1.39
N VAL A 18 -8.29 11.24 -0.05
CA VAL A 18 -7.34 11.98 0.78
C VAL A 18 -5.92 11.44 0.62
N ALA A 19 -5.73 10.12 0.68
CA ALA A 19 -4.44 9.47 0.51
C ALA A 19 -3.82 9.76 -0.87
N TYR A 20 -4.65 9.72 -1.92
CA TYR A 20 -4.24 10.12 -3.27
C TYR A 20 -3.76 11.57 -3.31
N ARG A 21 -4.53 12.52 -2.76
CA ARG A 21 -4.16 13.95 -2.74
C ARG A 21 -2.85 14.18 -1.98
N GLN A 22 -2.66 13.50 -0.85
CA GLN A 22 -1.41 13.56 -0.07
C GLN A 22 -0.22 13.03 -0.89
N ALA A 23 -0.34 11.81 -1.45
CA ALA A 23 0.71 11.19 -2.25
C ALA A 23 1.06 11.99 -3.50
N HIS A 24 0.03 12.50 -4.20
CA HIS A 24 0.21 13.38 -5.36
C HIS A 24 0.92 14.68 -4.99
N GLY A 25 0.64 15.21 -3.79
CA GLY A 25 1.34 16.36 -3.20
C GLY A 25 2.75 16.05 -2.67
N GLY A 26 3.27 14.84 -2.86
CA GLY A 26 4.61 14.45 -2.40
C GLY A 26 4.68 14.09 -0.91
N GLN A 27 3.54 13.83 -0.28
CA GLN A 27 3.46 13.43 1.12
C GLN A 27 3.01 11.98 1.22
N LEU A 28 3.68 11.20 2.06
CA LEU A 28 3.18 9.87 2.39
C LEU A 28 1.76 9.99 3.00
N PRO A 29 0.82 9.07 2.72
CA PRO A 29 -0.51 9.12 3.31
C PRO A 29 -0.52 8.97 4.84
N ASN A 30 -1.42 9.68 5.52
CA ASN A 30 -1.71 9.49 6.96
C ASN A 30 -3.19 9.82 7.25
N PRO A 31 -4.00 8.84 7.71
CA PRO A 31 -3.64 7.43 7.91
C PRO A 31 -3.26 6.73 6.60
N LEU A 32 -2.46 5.67 6.70
CA LEU A 32 -1.99 4.92 5.53
C LEU A 32 -3.05 3.86 5.17
N PRO A 33 -3.61 3.85 3.95
CA PRO A 33 -4.47 2.76 3.54
C PRO A 33 -3.67 1.49 3.30
N LEU A 34 -4.17 0.36 3.80
CA LEU A 34 -3.48 -0.93 3.78
C LEU A 34 -4.42 -2.05 3.37
N GLU A 35 -3.91 -2.93 2.52
CA GLU A 35 -4.51 -4.23 2.27
C GLU A 35 -3.68 -5.31 3.00
N MET A 36 -4.34 -6.28 3.65
CA MET A 36 -3.68 -7.32 4.45
C MET A 36 -3.86 -8.73 3.89
N TYR A 37 -2.79 -9.51 3.93
CA TYR A 37 -2.76 -10.90 3.49
C TYR A 37 -2.08 -11.79 4.53
N CYS A 38 -2.68 -12.94 4.83
CA CYS A 38 -2.09 -13.94 5.73
C CYS A 38 -2.23 -15.35 5.12
N HIS A 39 -1.29 -15.70 4.25
CA HIS A 39 -1.33 -16.96 3.50
C HIS A 39 -1.16 -18.19 4.39
N THR A 40 -0.47 -18.06 5.53
CA THR A 40 -0.25 -19.17 6.47
C THR A 40 -1.51 -19.63 7.20
N LEU A 41 -2.62 -18.89 7.11
CA LEU A 41 -3.93 -19.37 7.60
C LEU A 41 -4.46 -20.53 6.76
N THR A 42 -4.15 -20.54 5.46
CA THR A 42 -4.63 -21.56 4.52
C THR A 42 -3.54 -22.55 4.12
N ASP A 43 -2.28 -22.10 4.09
CA ASP A 43 -1.13 -22.93 3.73
C ASP A 43 -0.01 -22.76 4.77
N PRO A 44 0.03 -23.62 5.81
CA PRO A 44 1.08 -23.54 6.83
C PRO A 44 2.47 -23.93 6.28
N SER A 45 2.56 -24.58 5.12
CA SER A 45 3.84 -25.07 4.57
C SER A 45 4.80 -23.96 4.11
N ILE A 46 4.30 -22.72 4.03
CA ILE A 46 5.11 -21.51 3.84
C ILE A 46 6.15 -21.34 4.97
N LEU A 47 5.85 -21.85 6.17
CA LEU A 47 6.73 -21.79 7.33
C LEU A 47 7.50 -23.09 7.54
N SER A 48 8.62 -23.00 8.27
CA SER A 48 9.33 -24.19 8.73
C SER A 48 8.50 -24.97 9.76
N GLN A 49 8.75 -26.27 9.86
CA GLN A 49 8.03 -27.14 10.79
C GLN A 49 8.09 -26.66 12.25
N ASP A 50 9.23 -26.09 12.66
CA ASP A 50 9.42 -25.54 14.01
C ASP A 50 8.56 -24.30 14.27
N LEU A 51 8.36 -23.46 13.27
CA LEU A 51 7.50 -22.27 13.37
C LEU A 51 6.02 -22.65 13.36
N ILE A 52 5.64 -23.64 12.53
CA ILE A 52 4.29 -24.21 12.52
C ILE A 52 3.94 -24.80 13.89
N ALA A 53 4.85 -25.60 14.47
CA ALA A 53 4.63 -26.24 15.78
C ALA A 53 4.46 -25.22 16.93
N LYS A 54 5.01 -24.01 16.76
CA LYS A 54 4.87 -22.89 17.70
C LYS A 54 3.67 -21.97 17.39
N GLY A 55 2.93 -22.23 16.32
CA GLY A 55 1.74 -21.45 15.93
C GLY A 55 2.04 -20.09 15.31
N PHE A 56 3.21 -19.91 14.67
CA PHE A 56 3.53 -18.65 13.99
C PHE A 56 2.75 -18.49 12.68
N HIS A 57 2.54 -17.23 12.30
CA HIS A 57 1.93 -16.83 11.04
C HIS A 57 2.72 -15.66 10.41
N THR A 58 2.54 -15.44 9.11
CA THR A 58 3.09 -14.27 8.40
C THR A 58 1.96 -13.38 7.93
N LEU A 59 2.03 -12.10 8.25
CA LEU A 59 1.09 -11.08 7.79
C LEU A 59 1.83 -10.12 6.86
N THR A 60 1.32 -9.96 5.64
CA THR A 60 1.81 -8.97 4.68
C THR A 60 0.85 -7.80 4.64
N LEU A 61 1.37 -6.59 4.75
CA LEU A 61 0.63 -5.34 4.59
C LEU A 61 1.08 -4.65 3.30
N PHE A 62 0.14 -4.37 2.41
CA PHE A 62 0.38 -3.64 1.18
C PHE A 62 -0.13 -2.21 1.31
N GLY A 63 0.78 -1.23 1.28
CA GLY A 63 0.44 0.18 1.43
C GLY A 63 -0.02 0.81 0.12
N LEU A 64 -1.21 1.39 0.11
CA LEU A 64 -1.76 2.07 -1.07
C LEU A 64 -1.31 3.54 -1.14
N HIS A 65 -1.28 4.09 -2.35
CA HIS A 65 -0.83 5.46 -2.63
C HIS A 65 0.59 5.76 -2.09
N THR A 66 1.50 4.80 -2.23
CA THR A 66 2.92 4.91 -1.84
C THR A 66 3.86 4.89 -3.06
N PRO A 67 3.69 5.78 -4.07
CA PRO A 67 4.47 5.71 -5.30
C PRO A 67 5.97 5.88 -5.03
N ALA A 68 6.81 5.24 -5.86
CA ALA A 68 8.28 5.31 -5.78
C ALA A 68 8.83 6.73 -5.64
N LYS A 69 8.14 7.72 -6.22
CA LYS A 69 8.54 9.14 -6.15
C LYS A 69 8.67 9.67 -4.73
N LEU A 70 7.90 9.15 -3.78
CA LEU A 70 8.01 9.53 -2.37
C LEU A 70 9.34 9.10 -1.75
N PHE A 71 9.97 8.06 -2.30
CA PHE A 71 11.19 7.44 -1.78
C PHE A 71 12.46 7.95 -2.47
N ASP A 72 12.35 8.69 -3.58
CA ASP A 72 13.50 9.12 -4.40
C ASP A 72 14.52 9.98 -3.61
N THR A 73 14.08 10.78 -2.64
CA THR A 73 14.97 11.70 -1.87
C THR A 73 15.56 11.07 -0.61
N ASP A 74 14.77 10.28 0.12
CA ASP A 74 15.15 9.66 1.39
C ASP A 74 14.41 8.33 1.57
N ASP A 75 14.85 7.30 0.86
CA ASP A 75 14.22 5.99 0.89
C ASP A 75 14.16 5.42 2.32
N GLN A 76 15.26 5.48 3.08
CA GLN A 76 15.32 4.90 4.42
C GLN A 76 14.42 5.64 5.43
N GLY A 77 14.42 6.97 5.41
CA GLY A 77 13.54 7.76 6.27
C GLY A 77 12.07 7.55 5.93
N ILE A 78 11.72 7.49 4.64
CA ILE A 78 10.35 7.27 4.19
C ILE A 78 9.90 5.83 4.47
N LYS A 79 10.77 4.82 4.34
CA LYS A 79 10.49 3.44 4.78
C LYS A 79 10.19 3.36 6.27
N LYS A 80 10.98 4.05 7.11
CA LYS A 80 10.74 4.12 8.56
C LYS A 80 9.38 4.76 8.86
N LEU A 81 9.07 5.88 8.21
CA LEU A 81 7.80 6.57 8.38
C LEU A 81 6.61 5.73 7.87
N ALA A 82 6.78 5.01 6.75
CA ALA A 82 5.77 4.11 6.22
C ALA A 82 5.48 2.95 7.17
N LYS A 83 6.52 2.37 7.78
CA LYS A 83 6.38 1.35 8.82
C LYS A 83 5.55 1.88 10.00
N GLU A 84 5.93 3.04 10.52
CA GLU A 84 5.23 3.66 11.66
C GLU A 84 3.74 3.91 11.36
N ARG A 85 3.43 4.42 10.17
CA ARG A 85 2.05 4.68 9.75
C ARG A 85 1.26 3.41 9.46
N ALA A 86 1.90 2.39 8.89
CA ALA A 86 1.26 1.09 8.66
C ALA A 86 0.87 0.44 9.98
N LEU A 87 1.78 0.40 10.95
CA LEU A 87 1.51 -0.14 12.28
C LEU A 87 0.42 0.68 13.00
N SER A 88 0.48 2.01 12.93
CA SER A 88 -0.55 2.88 13.49
C SER A 88 -1.92 2.63 12.87
N SER A 89 -2.02 2.55 11.54
CA SER A 89 -3.29 2.29 10.85
C SER A 89 -3.86 0.91 11.15
N LEU A 90 -3.02 -0.11 11.31
CA LEU A 90 -3.46 -1.44 11.74
C LEU A 90 -3.93 -1.44 13.20
N ASN A 91 -3.18 -0.80 14.09
CA ASN A 91 -3.45 -0.76 15.52
C ASN A 91 -4.75 -0.01 15.89
N GLU A 92 -5.28 0.85 15.01
CA GLU A 92 -6.62 1.45 15.19
C GLU A 92 -7.75 0.41 15.31
N PHE A 93 -7.52 -0.82 14.82
CA PHE A 93 -8.51 -1.90 14.81
C PHE A 93 -8.18 -3.05 15.77
N LEU A 94 -7.09 -2.94 16.53
CA LEU A 94 -6.64 -3.97 17.46
C LEU A 94 -6.84 -3.51 18.92
N LEU A 95 -7.11 -4.47 19.81
CA LEU A 95 -7.18 -4.19 21.25
C LEU A 95 -5.80 -3.91 21.85
N ASP A 96 -4.81 -4.70 21.44
CA ASP A 96 -3.40 -4.56 21.81
C ASP A 96 -2.58 -4.23 20.55
N PRO A 97 -1.47 -3.46 20.66
CA PRO A 97 -0.61 -3.18 19.51
C PRO A 97 -0.10 -4.46 18.86
N ILE A 98 -0.07 -4.51 17.53
CA ILE A 98 0.41 -5.67 16.75
C ILE A 98 1.83 -6.07 17.16
N GLU A 99 2.64 -5.10 17.60
CA GLU A 99 4.00 -5.30 18.09
C GLU A 99 4.08 -6.25 19.29
N SER A 100 3.00 -6.41 20.06
CA SER A 100 2.92 -7.33 21.20
C SER A 100 2.97 -8.81 20.82
N VAL A 101 2.65 -9.14 19.55
CA VAL A 101 2.58 -10.52 19.04
C VAL A 101 3.64 -10.82 17.99
N LEU A 102 4.56 -9.89 17.73
CA LEU A 102 5.65 -10.11 16.77
C LEU A 102 6.77 -10.94 17.39
N ALA A 103 7.31 -11.87 16.59
CA ALA A 103 8.43 -12.69 17.01
C ALA A 103 9.69 -11.83 17.21
N PRO A 104 10.48 -12.04 18.29
CA PRO A 104 11.81 -11.48 18.37
C PRO A 104 12.77 -12.21 17.42
N CYS A 105 13.56 -11.46 16.69
CA CYS A 105 14.68 -11.93 15.89
C CYS A 105 15.89 -12.26 16.78
N SER A 106 16.87 -12.98 16.22
CA SER A 106 18.10 -13.37 16.94
C SER A 106 18.94 -12.17 17.42
N ASP A 107 18.78 -11.01 16.80
CA ASP A 107 19.43 -9.75 17.17
C ASP A 107 18.62 -8.90 18.18
N GLY A 108 17.46 -9.40 18.63
CA GLY A 108 16.56 -8.72 19.55
C GLY A 108 15.59 -7.73 18.89
N SER A 109 15.64 -7.54 17.57
CA SER A 109 14.63 -6.76 16.84
C SER A 109 13.31 -7.53 16.69
N LEU A 110 12.23 -6.85 16.32
CA LEU A 110 10.96 -7.51 15.98
C LEU A 110 10.97 -7.96 14.52
N ALA A 111 10.38 -9.12 14.24
CA ALA A 111 10.24 -9.70 12.90
C ALA A 111 9.32 -8.86 12.00
N ILE A 112 9.83 -7.74 11.49
CA ILE A 112 9.19 -6.86 10.52
C ILE A 112 10.18 -6.58 9.40
N GLU A 113 9.79 -6.90 8.17
CA GLU A 113 10.48 -6.47 6.97
C GLU A 113 9.68 -5.38 6.25
N VAL A 114 10.37 -4.38 5.69
CA VAL A 114 9.75 -3.30 4.93
C VAL A 114 10.49 -3.14 3.61
N LYS A 115 9.73 -3.25 2.51
CA LYS A 115 10.22 -3.06 1.14
C LYS A 115 9.55 -1.83 0.52
N SER A 116 10.36 -0.90 0.04
CA SER A 116 9.89 0.22 -0.77
C SER A 116 9.76 -0.19 -2.24
N PRO A 117 9.09 0.61 -3.07
CA PRO A 117 9.10 0.40 -4.52
C PRO A 117 10.51 0.34 -5.13
N LEU A 118 11.49 1.04 -4.55
CA LEU A 118 12.88 1.01 -5.00
C LEU A 118 13.59 -0.30 -4.62
N ASP A 119 13.29 -0.86 -3.44
CA ASP A 119 13.78 -2.20 -3.08
C ASP A 119 13.22 -3.26 -4.03
N LEU A 120 11.92 -3.19 -4.34
CA LEU A 120 11.28 -4.14 -5.25
C LEU A 120 11.87 -4.09 -6.67
N GLU A 121 12.25 -2.90 -7.13
CA GLU A 121 12.97 -2.75 -8.40
C GLU A 121 14.34 -3.44 -8.36
N GLN A 122 15.08 -3.27 -7.27
CA GLN A 122 16.44 -3.83 -7.14
C GLN A 122 16.43 -5.35 -6.92
N GLU A 123 15.51 -5.86 -6.10
CA GLU A 123 15.52 -7.25 -5.65
C GLU A 123 14.82 -8.21 -6.61
N ILE A 124 13.72 -7.75 -7.23
CA ILE A 124 12.87 -8.60 -8.06
C ILE A 124 12.48 -7.95 -9.40
N ALA A 125 13.20 -6.91 -9.83
CA ALA A 125 13.06 -6.26 -11.13
C ALA A 125 11.65 -5.72 -11.44
N LEU A 126 10.93 -5.24 -10.42
CA LEU A 126 9.67 -4.51 -10.58
C LEU A 126 9.96 -3.02 -10.82
N PRO A 127 9.88 -2.47 -12.05
CA PRO A 127 10.31 -1.10 -12.34
C PRO A 127 9.54 -0.10 -11.48
N ARG A 128 10.24 0.68 -10.66
CA ARG A 128 9.65 1.60 -9.67
C ARG A 128 8.57 0.95 -8.80
N GLY A 129 8.69 -0.35 -8.51
CA GLY A 129 7.73 -1.15 -7.74
C GLY A 129 6.41 -1.45 -8.44
N ASN A 130 6.32 -1.26 -9.76
CA ASN A 130 5.10 -1.58 -10.52
C ASN A 130 4.94 -3.10 -10.64
N ILE A 131 3.94 -3.66 -9.94
CA ILE A 131 3.63 -5.10 -9.94
C ILE A 131 3.19 -5.64 -11.33
N PHE A 132 2.73 -4.76 -12.23
CA PHE A 132 2.38 -5.10 -13.61
C PHE A 132 3.53 -4.84 -14.60
N HIS A 133 4.71 -4.47 -14.09
CA HIS A 133 5.97 -4.20 -14.83
C HIS A 133 5.94 -3.02 -15.82
N ARG A 134 4.74 -2.50 -16.17
CA ARG A 134 4.54 -1.36 -17.06
C ARG A 134 3.21 -0.67 -16.76
N ASP A 135 3.05 0.52 -17.30
CA ASP A 135 1.78 1.23 -17.24
C ASP A 135 0.70 0.49 -18.03
N LEU A 136 -0.56 0.79 -17.68
CA LEU A 136 -1.71 0.24 -18.40
C LEU A 136 -1.69 0.79 -19.83
N ASP A 137 -1.64 -0.14 -20.78
CA ASP A 137 -1.62 0.15 -22.21
C ASP A 137 -2.82 -0.52 -22.89
N PHE A 138 -3.44 0.16 -23.84
CA PHE A 138 -4.59 -0.36 -24.58
C PHE A 138 -4.08 -1.01 -25.88
N PRO A 139 -4.01 -2.35 -25.97
CA PRO A 139 -3.32 -3.05 -27.06
C PRO A 139 -3.98 -2.91 -28.44
N PHE A 140 -5.11 -2.20 -28.53
CA PHE A 140 -5.89 -2.00 -29.75
C PHE A 140 -6.07 -0.53 -30.12
N LEU A 141 -5.56 0.40 -29.32
CA LEU A 141 -5.44 1.80 -29.71
C LEU A 141 -4.03 2.00 -30.22
N ASP A 142 -3.89 2.35 -31.49
CA ASP A 142 -2.62 2.85 -31.98
C ASP A 142 -2.39 4.25 -31.37
N ASP A 143 -1.13 4.63 -31.15
CA ASP A 143 -0.77 5.96 -30.61
C ASP A 143 -1.37 7.13 -31.41
N HIS A 144 -1.75 6.89 -32.67
CA HIS A 144 -2.42 7.83 -33.55
C HIS A 144 -3.90 8.06 -33.22
N ASP A 145 -4.53 7.16 -32.47
CA ASP A 145 -5.94 7.23 -32.05
C ASP A 145 -6.10 7.85 -30.65
N LEU A 146 -5.00 8.20 -29.98
CA LEU A 146 -5.01 8.93 -28.71
C LEU A 146 -5.46 10.39 -28.94
N VAL A 147 -6.77 10.60 -29.00
CA VAL A 147 -7.35 11.95 -28.91
C VAL A 147 -7.19 12.41 -27.46
N LEU A 148 -6.24 13.31 -27.22
CA LEU A 148 -6.14 14.05 -25.97
C LEU A 148 -7.49 14.71 -25.68
N ILE A 149 -8.21 14.19 -24.68
CA ILE A 149 -9.33 14.91 -24.10
C ILE A 149 -8.70 16.06 -23.32
N GLU A 150 -8.48 17.20 -23.99
CA GLU A 150 -8.25 18.46 -23.30
C GLU A 150 -9.41 18.67 -22.32
N THR A 151 -9.09 18.76 -21.04
CA THR A 151 -9.98 19.23 -19.99
C THR A 151 -10.56 20.57 -20.43
N ARG A 152 -11.80 20.57 -20.94
CA ARG A 152 -12.57 21.80 -21.12
C ARG A 152 -12.78 22.41 -19.74
N SER A 153 -12.04 23.48 -19.49
CA SER A 153 -12.32 24.43 -18.43
C SER A 153 -13.79 24.86 -18.54
N VAL A 154 -14.56 24.58 -17.50
CA VAL A 154 -15.94 25.09 -17.39
C VAL A 154 -15.82 26.60 -17.11
N SER A 155 -15.88 27.41 -18.17
CA SER A 155 -16.06 28.85 -18.03
C SER A 155 -17.54 29.16 -17.78
N GLU A 156 -17.80 29.89 -16.71
CA GLU A 156 -19.09 30.46 -16.33
C GLU A 156 -19.81 31.13 -17.51
N GLY A 157 -21.12 30.85 -17.65
CA GLY A 157 -21.94 31.41 -18.70
C GLY A 157 -23.42 31.35 -18.35
N TYR A 158 -23.89 32.42 -17.69
CA TYR A 158 -25.24 33.00 -17.70
C TYR A 158 -26.38 32.15 -18.33
N ILE A 159 -27.34 31.72 -17.51
CA ILE A 159 -28.70 31.40 -17.98
C ILE A 159 -29.62 32.54 -17.52
N GLN A 160 -29.87 33.50 -18.41
CA GLN A 160 -31.15 34.21 -18.44
C GLN A 160 -32.08 33.47 -19.38
N ARG A 161 -33.26 33.04 -18.90
CA ARG A 161 -34.49 32.98 -19.69
C ARG A 161 -35.73 33.13 -18.81
N THR A 162 -36.46 34.20 -19.12
CA THR A 162 -37.93 34.42 -19.13
C THR A 162 -38.78 33.83 -18.02
#